data_AF-A0A349UW29-F1
#
_entry.id   AF-A0A349UW29-F1
#
_cell.length_a   1.000
_cell.length_b   1.000
_cell.length_c   1.000
_cell.angle_alpha   90.00
_cell.angle_beta   90.00
_cell.angle_gamma   90.00
#
_symmetry.space_group_name_H-M   'P 1'
#
loop_
_entity.id
_entity.type
_entity.pdbx_description
1 polymer ?
#
loop_
_entity_poly.entity_id
_entity_poly.type
_entity_poly.pdbx_seq_one_letter_code
_entity_poly.pdbx_strand_id
1 'polypeptide(L)'
;MTFRCAKGLALTAILTAALLPSWAMGQSPGVHGLTQAGWTIVKQVEKQEVRSGVSPYTHLQRVVSITEYHLEKDGQRMICRMSYDSQQDVQEEDCVQSKV
;
A
#
# COMPACT_ATOMS: atom_id res chain seq x y z
N MET A 1 -46.62 24.60 48.21
CA MET A 1 -45.88 25.53 47.34
C MET A 1 -44.64 24.79 46.84
N THR A 2 -44.72 24.10 45.68
CA THR A 2 -44.17 24.53 44.37
C THR A 2 -42.63 24.67 44.41
N PHE A 3 -41.76 24.01 43.63
CA PHE A 3 -41.77 23.78 42.18
C PHE A 3 -40.67 22.80 41.70
N ARG A 4 -40.98 22.09 40.61
CA ARG A 4 -40.17 21.83 39.38
C ARG A 4 -38.90 20.95 39.41
N CYS A 5 -39.11 19.71 38.95
CA CYS A 5 -38.66 19.19 37.65
C CYS A 5 -37.27 19.64 37.14
N ALA A 6 -36.24 18.83 37.38
CA ALA A 6 -34.98 18.89 36.65
C ALA A 6 -35.04 17.93 35.46
N LYS A 7 -34.94 18.49 34.26
CA LYS A 7 -34.96 17.78 32.98
C LYS A 7 -33.70 16.92 32.87
N GLY A 8 -33.87 15.60 32.79
CA GLY A 8 -32.79 14.70 32.40
C GLY A 8 -32.34 15.03 30.98
N LEU A 9 -31.06 15.41 30.83
CA LEU A 9 -30.42 15.48 29.52
C LEU A 9 -30.35 14.06 28.96
N ALA A 10 -31.21 13.76 27.98
CA ALA A 10 -31.09 12.57 27.16
C ALA A 10 -29.84 12.73 26.28
N LEU A 11 -28.76 12.01 26.62
CA LEU A 11 -27.55 11.94 25.82
C LEU A 11 -27.85 11.08 24.59
N THR A 12 -28.20 11.69 23.46
CA THR A 12 -28.36 10.98 22.19
C THR A 12 -26.98 10.56 21.69
N ALA A 13 -26.64 9.29 21.89
CA ALA A 13 -25.49 8.65 21.25
C ALA A 13 -25.75 8.56 19.74
N ILE A 14 -25.18 9.50 18.99
CA ILE A 14 -25.18 9.43 17.53
C ILE A 14 -24.14 8.37 17.15
N LEU A 15 -24.59 7.14 16.88
CA LEU A 15 -23.78 6.11 16.23
C LEU A 15 -23.56 6.54 14.77
N THR A 16 -22.46 7.22 14.49
CA THR A 16 -21.97 7.39 13.12
C THR A 16 -21.41 6.04 12.66
N ALA A 17 -22.23 5.24 11.98
CA ALA A 17 -21.74 4.13 11.19
C ALA A 17 -20.77 4.70 10.13
N ALA A 18 -19.47 4.52 10.35
CA ALA A 18 -18.44 4.94 9.41
C ALA A 18 -18.63 4.14 8.11
N LEU A 19 -19.28 4.76 7.13
CA LEU A 19 -19.32 4.29 5.76
C LEU A 19 -17.91 4.44 5.22
N LEU A 20 -17.09 3.39 5.37
CA LEU A 20 -15.78 3.35 4.75
C LEU A 20 -16.01 3.40 3.23
N PRO A 21 -15.39 4.36 2.54
CA PRO A 21 -15.63 4.55 1.13
C PRO A 21 -15.02 3.37 0.33
N SER A 22 -15.71 2.97 -0.76
CA SER A 22 -15.46 1.71 -1.49
C SER A 22 -14.07 1.54 -2.11
N TRP A 23 -13.32 2.63 -2.29
CA TRP A 23 -11.89 2.61 -2.67
C TRP A 23 -10.96 2.01 -1.60
N ALA A 24 -11.45 1.77 -0.38
CA ALA A 24 -10.71 1.03 0.65
C ALA A 24 -10.70 -0.50 0.42
N MET A 25 -11.51 -1.01 -0.51
CA MET A 25 -11.58 -2.43 -0.85
C MET A 25 -10.97 -2.65 -2.23
N GLY A 26 -9.69 -3.04 -2.31
CA GLY A 26 -9.19 -3.61 -3.57
C GLY A 26 -7.71 -3.53 -3.91
N GLN A 27 -6.82 -3.05 -3.05
CA GLN A 27 -5.38 -3.13 -3.30
C GLN A 27 -4.65 -3.68 -2.08
N SER A 28 -3.88 -4.75 -2.29
CA SER A 28 -2.88 -5.18 -1.31
C SER A 28 -2.00 -3.96 -0.99
N PRO A 29 -1.75 -3.65 0.29
CA PRO A 29 -0.96 -2.47 0.64
C PRO A 29 0.43 -2.62 0.04
N GLY A 30 0.87 -1.61 -0.73
CA GLY A 30 2.26 -1.49 -1.16
C GLY A 30 3.21 -1.25 0.02
N VAL A 31 4.51 -1.20 -0.23
CA VAL A 31 5.59 -0.96 0.74
C VAL A 31 5.26 0.22 1.65
N HIS A 32 4.78 1.34 1.09
CA HIS A 32 4.40 2.49 1.91
C HIS A 32 3.26 2.17 2.88
N GLY A 33 2.18 1.55 2.39
CA GLY A 33 1.05 1.16 3.24
C GLY A 33 1.45 0.13 4.31
N LEU A 34 2.32 -0.81 3.96
CA LEU A 34 2.86 -1.80 4.89
C LEU A 34 3.73 -1.14 5.98
N THR A 35 4.62 -0.22 5.61
CA THR A 35 5.44 0.51 6.59
C THR A 35 4.59 1.37 7.53
N GLN A 36 3.54 2.04 7.03
CA GLN A 36 2.58 2.75 7.87
C GLN A 36 1.81 1.80 8.81
N ALA A 37 1.58 0.55 8.39
CA ALA A 37 0.98 -0.50 9.21
C ALA A 37 1.96 -1.21 10.16
N GLY A 38 3.20 -0.73 10.28
CA GLY A 38 4.20 -1.24 11.22
C GLY A 38 5.04 -2.42 10.72
N TRP A 39 5.04 -2.69 9.41
CA TRP A 39 6.01 -3.62 8.82
C TRP A 39 7.39 -2.99 8.70
N THR A 40 8.44 -3.77 8.94
CA THR A 40 9.84 -3.29 8.87
C THR A 40 10.52 -3.85 7.63
N ILE A 41 11.16 -3.00 6.82
CA ILE A 41 12.01 -3.43 5.71
C ILE A 41 13.29 -4.03 6.30
N VAL A 42 13.48 -5.33 6.13
CA VAL A 42 14.66 -6.06 6.64
C VAL A 42 15.71 -6.31 5.56
N LYS A 43 15.32 -6.23 4.28
CA LYS A 43 16.23 -6.34 3.14
C LYS A 43 15.68 -5.56 1.94
N GLN A 44 16.58 -4.92 1.21
CA GLN A 44 16.30 -4.28 -0.07
C GLN A 44 17.30 -4.78 -1.09
N VAL A 45 16.82 -5.18 -2.27
CA VAL A 45 17.65 -5.61 -3.39
C VAL A 45 17.28 -4.79 -4.61
N GLU A 46 18.28 -4.19 -5.24
CA GLU A 46 18.11 -3.40 -6.46
C GLU A 46 18.73 -4.14 -7.62
N LYS A 47 18.02 -4.17 -8.75
CA LYS A 47 18.52 -4.72 -10.00
C LYS A 47 17.99 -3.92 -11.19
N GLN A 48 18.71 -4.00 -12.30
CA GLN A 48 18.27 -3.47 -13.58
C GLN A 48 18.19 -4.60 -14.60
N GLU A 49 17.12 -4.62 -15.38
CA GLU A 49 16.95 -5.50 -16.53
C GLU A 49 17.01 -4.67 -17.80
N VAL A 50 17.98 -4.96 -18.66
CA VAL A 50 18.04 -4.37 -20.00
C VAL A 50 17.19 -5.21 -20.94
N ARG A 51 16.24 -4.56 -21.61
CA ARG A 51 15.30 -5.15 -22.56
C ARG A 51 15.41 -4.43 -23.91
N SER A 52 14.91 -5.08 -24.95
CA SER A 52 14.74 -4.44 -26.26
C SER A 52 13.77 -3.25 -26.15
N GLY A 53 14.07 -2.18 -26.88
CA GLY A 53 13.17 -1.04 -27.01
C GLY A 53 11.82 -1.42 -27.61
N VAL A 54 10.79 -0.65 -27.27
CA VAL A 54 9.45 -0.77 -27.85
C VAL A 54 9.19 0.41 -28.78
N SER A 55 8.30 0.25 -29.77
CA SER A 55 7.94 1.34 -30.69
C SER A 55 7.47 2.58 -29.93
N PRO A 56 7.87 3.81 -30.34
CA PRO A 56 8.68 4.17 -31.51
C PRO A 56 10.22 4.09 -31.29
N TYR A 57 10.67 3.64 -30.12
CA TYR A 57 12.06 3.63 -29.68
C TYR A 57 12.70 2.24 -29.74
N THR A 58 12.32 1.41 -30.72
CA THR A 58 12.84 0.04 -30.89
C THR A 58 14.35 -0.05 -31.01
N HIS A 59 15.00 1.02 -31.44
CA HIS A 59 16.45 1.15 -31.58
C HIS A 59 17.18 1.56 -30.29
N LEU A 60 16.45 1.94 -29.23
CA LEU A 60 17.02 2.31 -27.93
C LEU A 60 16.92 1.15 -26.94
N GLN A 61 17.85 1.11 -25.98
CA GLN A 61 17.74 0.18 -24.86
C GLN A 61 16.56 0.59 -23.96
N ARG A 62 15.79 -0.39 -23.50
CA ARG A 62 14.73 -0.21 -22.48
C ARG A 62 15.26 -0.74 -21.17
N VAL A 63 15.34 0.10 -20.15
CA VAL A 63 15.81 -0.30 -18.82
C VAL A 63 14.60 -0.43 -17.90
N VAL A 64 14.48 -1.58 -17.27
CA VAL A 64 13.52 -1.81 -16.19
C VAL A 64 14.28 -1.83 -14.88
N SER A 65 14.08 -0.80 -14.07
CA SER A 65 14.62 -0.76 -12.71
C SER A 65 13.70 -1.53 -11.79
N ILE A 66 14.25 -2.42 -10.96
CA ILE A 66 13.46 -3.27 -10.07
C ILE A 66 14.06 -3.17 -8.67
N THR A 67 13.22 -2.86 -7.70
CA THR A 67 13.56 -2.90 -6.27
C THR A 67 12.68 -3.92 -5.58
N GLU A 68 13.31 -4.88 -4.92
CA GLU A 68 12.63 -5.90 -4.11
C GLU A 68 12.83 -5.58 -2.63
N TYR A 69 11.72 -5.39 -1.92
CA TYR A 69 11.69 -5.14 -0.49
C TYR A 69 11.21 -6.40 0.23
N HIS A 70 11.98 -6.83 1.22
CA HIS A 70 11.57 -7.89 2.13
C HIS A 70 11.16 -7.20 3.43
N LEU A 71 9.89 -7.36 3.80
CA LEU A 71 9.33 -6.77 5.00
C LEU A 71 8.95 -7.86 5.99
N GLU A 72 9.12 -7.58 7.28
CA GLU A 72 8.74 -8.47 8.37
C GLU A 72 7.85 -7.77 9.39
N LYS A 73 6.91 -8.55 9.94
CA LYS A 73 6.04 -8.16 11.05
C LYS A 73 5.51 -9.42 11.74
N ASP A 74 5.63 -9.50 13.07
CA ASP A 74 5.04 -10.58 13.88
C ASP A 74 5.38 -12.01 13.38
N GLY A 75 6.60 -12.22 12.90
CA GLY A 75 7.05 -13.50 12.35
C GLY A 75 6.52 -13.82 10.95
N GLN A 76 5.82 -12.89 10.29
CA GLN A 76 5.39 -12.98 8.90
C GLN A 76 6.37 -12.23 8.00
N ARG A 77 6.50 -12.69 6.75
CA ARG A 77 7.30 -12.04 5.71
C ARG A 77 6.44 -11.64 4.52
N MET A 78 6.64 -10.43 4.03
CA MET A 78 6.08 -9.90 2.79
C MET A 78 7.23 -9.58 1.84
N ILE A 79 7.10 -9.94 0.57
CA ILE A 79 8.04 -9.52 -0.47
C ILE A 79 7.29 -8.63 -1.44
N CYS A 80 7.73 -7.38 -1.56
CA CYS A 80 7.19 -6.41 -2.50
C CYS A 80 8.20 -6.14 -3.61
N ARG A 81 7.77 -6.29 -4.86
CA ARG A 81 8.55 -5.99 -6.05
C ARG A 81 8.00 -4.71 -6.68
N MET A 82 8.79 -3.64 -6.63
CA MET A 82 8.54 -2.40 -7.34
C MET A 82 9.35 -2.38 -8.62
N SER A 83 8.74 -2.03 -9.75
CA SER A 83 9.44 -1.88 -11.02
C SER A 83 9.06 -0.59 -11.73
N TYR A 84 10.05 0.05 -12.35
CA TYR A 84 9.87 1.21 -13.21
C TYR A 84 10.40 0.92 -14.61
N ASP A 85 9.57 1.18 -15.61
CA ASP A 85 9.91 1.02 -17.01
C ASP A 85 10.30 2.34 -17.68
N SER A 86 11.56 2.47 -18.11
CA SER A 86 12.09 3.74 -18.61
C SER A 86 11.47 4.23 -19.92
N GLN A 87 10.85 3.35 -20.72
CA GLN A 87 10.26 3.75 -22.02
C GLN A 87 8.75 3.89 -21.96
N GLN A 88 8.08 3.06 -21.15
CA GLN A 88 6.63 3.15 -20.98
C GLN A 88 6.23 4.19 -19.92
N ASP A 89 7.19 4.65 -19.10
CA ASP A 89 6.97 5.54 -17.96
C ASP A 89 5.91 4.99 -16.99
N VAL A 90 5.94 3.66 -16.80
CA VAL A 90 5.02 2.94 -15.92
C VAL A 90 5.78 2.44 -14.71
N GLN A 91 5.22 2.73 -13.53
CA GLN A 91 5.63 2.12 -12.27
C GLN A 91 4.58 1.09 -11.83
N GLU A 92 5.02 -0.12 -11.54
CA GLU A 92 4.20 -1.21 -11.02
C GLU A 92 4.74 -1.68 -9.67
N GLU A 93 3.85 -2.12 -8.81
CA GLU A 93 4.20 -2.69 -7.52
C GLU A 93 3.31 -3.90 -7.24
N ASP A 94 3.93 -5.01 -6.86
CA ASP A 94 3.26 -6.23 -6.45
C ASP A 94 3.82 -6.73 -5.12
N CYS A 95 2.96 -7.10 -4.19
CA CYS A 95 3.32 -7.55 -2.85
C CYS A 95 2.71 -8.92 -2.56
N VAL A 96 3.55 -9.89 -2.24
CA VAL A 96 3.15 -11.27 -1.95
C VAL A 96 3.64 -11.71 -0.58
N GLN A 97 2.78 -12.41 0.17
CA GLN A 97 3.19 -13.02 1.43
C GLN A 97 4.12 -14.19 1.13
N SER A 98 5.29 -14.20 1.79
CA SER A 98 6.30 -15.24 1.63
C SER A 98 6.34 -16.14 2.86
N LYS A 99 6.60 -17.43 2.64
CA LYS A 99 6.85 -18.37 3.75
C LYS A 99 8.26 -18.12 4.28
N VAL A 100 8.39 -18.08 5.61
CA VAL A 100 9.66 -17.90 6.32
C VAL A 100 10.59 -19.08 6.07
#